data_AF-A0A9N8Z5Q8-F1
#
_entry.id   AF-A0A9N8Z5Q8-F1
#
_cell.length_a   1.000
_cell.length_b   1.000
_cell.length_c   1.000
_cell.angle_alpha   90.00
_cell.angle_beta   90.00
_cell.angle_gamma   90.00
#
_symmetry.space_group_name_H-M   'P 1'
#
loop_
_entity.id
_entity.type
_entity.pdbx_description
1 polymer ?
#
loop_
_entity_poly.entity_id
_entity_poly.type
_entity_poly.pdbx_seq_one_letter_code
_entity_poly.pdbx_strand_id
1 'polypeptide(L)'
;MKVIKFILLLCTLLAKDISSSGLVTALPHPTSASPVSLGLLYGRADTDVTEGKIGGEWKIVGNSGVEAMHIAVVSHNEIVIIDKVEANPIKQANGNPAISTLYNIETNEYRILNLDSDTFCTAGSWFSNGTLLHAGGAENQFGYNEGYQSIRFFTPGDGADWSEIPGGMTSRRWYPAMATLPSGDVLVFGGAYKGTGKNNAGINNPTYEIWPAAGGVPEKAFDMPFLTETLPYNLYAFLHVMPNNEGKQIAFVFVNKQGILYDFDTATILKRLPEMPGGHRSYPLTGNSVLLPLNPPYYKPIVMICGGNTEMEIETLSEASCGRIDPTEDNPQWEMDDFGGVGRVMPDSVIMPTGKILYLNGAGAGFAGYHRGPNTNPLYVAIKPVLAPSVYDPETKEWSRFAPSTIPRMYHSVATLVSDGRIFVAGSNPQGDVYTESEFPTEYRVEMFSPPYLLTGLVRPKITSVGEYTELNTQRIPVSYGLNVEVTVISGQDVPNFKAVVIHHGFVTHSNHFSQRFVSCNIMSAKYLKKRDTSILLTVEMPPYSSILPPGPSYLYILDNEVPADAAVELLLN
;
A
#
# COMPACT_ATOMS: atom_id res chain seq x y z
N MET A 1 7.84 77.35 0.97
CA MET A 1 8.42 76.78 -0.27
C MET A 1 7.32 76.01 -0.99
N LYS A 2 7.11 76.37 -2.25
CA LYS A 2 5.95 76.15 -3.14
C LYS A 2 5.67 74.65 -3.45
N VAL A 3 4.51 74.12 -3.86
CA VAL A 3 3.04 74.40 -4.01
C VAL A 3 2.52 73.05 -4.63
N ILE A 4 1.58 72.25 -4.10
CA ILE A 4 0.09 72.28 -4.02
C ILE A 4 -0.71 72.09 -5.35
N LYS A 5 -1.50 70.98 -5.40
CA LYS A 5 -2.87 70.67 -5.98
C LYS A 5 -3.24 70.78 -7.48
N PHE A 6 -4.04 69.80 -7.97
CA PHE A 6 -5.48 69.82 -8.39
C PHE A 6 -5.79 68.57 -9.29
N ILE A 7 -6.69 67.61 -9.02
CA ILE A 7 -8.19 67.47 -8.98
C ILE A 7 -8.93 67.38 -10.33
N LEU A 8 -9.57 66.20 -10.55
CA LEU A 8 -10.87 65.79 -11.18
C LEU A 8 -11.44 66.52 -12.43
N LEU A 9 -11.97 65.78 -13.43
CA LEU A 9 -13.40 65.36 -13.55
C LEU A 9 -13.92 65.14 -15.01
N LEU A 10 -14.66 64.03 -15.20
CA LEU A 10 -15.92 63.80 -15.97
C LEU A 10 -16.05 63.76 -17.53
N CYS A 11 -16.66 62.63 -17.95
CA CYS A 11 -17.94 62.47 -18.68
C CYS A 11 -18.01 62.08 -20.18
N THR A 12 -18.82 61.03 -20.36
CA THR A 12 -19.39 60.33 -21.53
C THR A 12 -20.55 61.05 -22.22
N LEU A 13 -20.71 60.89 -23.55
CA LEU A 13 -21.95 61.01 -24.38
C LEU A 13 -21.54 60.67 -25.84
N LEU A 14 -22.32 60.13 -26.79
CA LEU A 14 -23.55 59.33 -26.91
C LEU A 14 -23.66 58.98 -28.43
N ALA A 15 -24.62 58.12 -28.80
CA ALA A 15 -24.71 57.35 -30.05
C ALA A 15 -25.36 58.04 -31.28
N LYS A 16 -25.23 57.35 -32.43
CA LYS A 16 -26.22 57.04 -33.53
C LYS A 16 -26.37 57.91 -34.79
N ASP A 17 -26.31 57.23 -35.97
CA ASP A 17 -27.27 57.16 -37.12
C ASP A 17 -26.55 56.64 -38.41
N ILE A 18 -26.90 55.55 -39.12
CA ILE A 18 -28.07 55.11 -39.96
C ILE A 18 -28.09 55.69 -41.41
N SER A 19 -27.79 54.89 -42.46
CA SER A 19 -28.66 54.42 -43.60
C SER A 19 -27.96 54.66 -44.96
N SER A 20 -28.20 54.06 -46.15
CA SER A 20 -28.98 52.91 -46.69
C SER A 20 -28.73 52.76 -48.23
N SER A 21 -29.34 51.72 -48.85
CA SER A 21 -29.61 51.41 -50.29
C SER A 21 -28.64 50.43 -50.99
N GLY A 22 -29.02 49.37 -51.73
CA GLY A 22 -30.30 48.78 -52.19
C GLY A 22 -30.28 48.40 -53.69
N LEU A 23 -30.38 47.12 -54.12
CA LEU A 23 -31.35 46.45 -55.05
C LEU A 23 -30.67 45.20 -55.73
N VAL A 24 -31.27 44.16 -56.33
CA VAL A 24 -32.47 43.27 -56.16
C VAL A 24 -32.48 42.26 -57.37
N THR A 25 -32.51 40.93 -57.11
CA THR A 25 -33.06 39.72 -57.84
C THR A 25 -32.70 39.43 -59.34
N ALA A 26 -32.67 38.20 -59.93
CA ALA A 26 -33.34 36.88 -59.74
C ALA A 26 -32.55 35.74 -60.49
N LEU A 27 -32.54 34.43 -60.12
CA LEU A 27 -33.43 33.27 -60.49
C LEU A 27 -32.74 31.91 -60.04
N PRO A 28 -33.34 30.68 -60.15
CA PRO A 28 -33.50 29.70 -59.05
C PRO A 28 -32.72 28.34 -59.10
N HIS A 29 -32.66 27.69 -57.91
CA HIS A 29 -32.54 26.25 -57.50
C HIS A 29 -31.74 25.20 -58.32
N PRO A 30 -30.96 24.30 -57.65
CA PRO A 30 -31.54 23.11 -56.99
C PRO A 30 -30.91 22.74 -55.61
N THR A 31 -31.41 21.62 -55.11
CA THR A 31 -31.41 21.02 -53.75
C THR A 31 -30.12 20.34 -53.26
N SER A 32 -30.10 20.11 -51.94
CA SER A 32 -29.37 19.12 -51.11
C SER A 32 -27.89 19.32 -50.77
N ALA A 33 -27.60 19.63 -49.49
CA ALA A 33 -26.67 18.90 -48.59
C ALA A 33 -26.65 19.55 -47.19
N SER A 34 -26.70 18.71 -46.14
CA SER A 34 -26.68 19.08 -44.72
C SER A 34 -25.36 19.75 -44.26
N PRO A 35 -25.36 20.58 -43.20
CA PRO A 35 -24.12 21.15 -42.68
C PRO A 35 -23.38 20.18 -41.77
N VAL A 36 -22.06 20.14 -41.98
CA VAL A 36 -21.04 19.39 -41.24
C VAL A 36 -20.92 19.92 -39.81
N SER A 37 -20.95 19.00 -38.82
CA SER A 37 -20.61 19.30 -37.43
C SER A 37 -19.09 19.36 -37.26
N LEU A 38 -18.61 20.42 -36.62
CA LEU A 38 -17.23 20.58 -36.17
C LEU A 38 -16.96 19.56 -35.04
N GLY A 39 -16.24 18.47 -35.36
CA GLY A 39 -15.77 17.52 -34.36
C GLY A 39 -14.56 18.06 -33.62
N LEU A 40 -14.69 18.25 -32.29
CA LEU A 40 -13.55 18.39 -31.40
C LEU A 40 -12.77 17.07 -31.36
N LEU A 41 -11.48 17.16 -31.64
CA LEU A 41 -10.50 16.09 -31.44
C LEU A 41 -10.31 15.85 -29.94
N TYR A 42 -11.01 14.86 -29.39
CA TYR A 42 -10.58 14.20 -28.15
C TYR A 42 -9.35 13.34 -28.47
N GLY A 43 -8.28 13.55 -27.71
CA GLY A 43 -7.07 12.73 -27.77
C GLY A 43 -7.42 11.26 -27.49
N ARG A 44 -6.95 10.41 -28.39
CA ARG A 44 -6.94 8.95 -28.29
C ARG A 44 -6.45 8.51 -26.91
N ALA A 45 -7.17 7.59 -26.29
CA ALA A 45 -6.58 6.71 -25.29
C ALA A 45 -5.37 6.00 -25.92
N ASP A 46 -4.24 5.96 -25.22
CA ASP A 46 -3.09 5.16 -25.62
C ASP A 46 -3.52 3.68 -25.66
N THR A 47 -3.74 3.18 -26.87
CA THR A 47 -4.01 1.76 -27.15
C THR A 47 -2.88 1.11 -27.94
N ASP A 48 -1.64 1.57 -27.77
CA ASP A 48 -0.47 0.88 -28.32
C ASP A 48 0.28 0.15 -27.20
N VAL A 49 -0.36 -0.90 -26.68
CA VAL A 49 0.34 -2.02 -26.05
C VAL A 49 0.21 -3.18 -27.03
N THR A 50 1.33 -3.70 -27.51
CA THR A 50 1.39 -4.90 -28.33
C THR A 50 0.55 -6.01 -27.69
N GLU A 51 -0.31 -6.66 -28.48
CA GLU A 51 -1.16 -7.80 -28.11
C GLU A 51 -0.33 -9.02 -27.66
N GLY A 52 0.34 -8.93 -26.52
CA GLY A 52 0.64 -10.07 -25.68
C GLY A 52 -0.60 -10.31 -24.82
N LYS A 53 -1.11 -11.56 -24.76
CA LYS A 53 -2.26 -11.93 -23.94
C LYS A 53 -2.16 -11.25 -22.57
N ILE A 54 -3.00 -10.26 -22.34
CA ILE A 54 -3.04 -9.51 -21.09
C ILE A 54 -3.47 -10.52 -20.00
N GLY A 55 -2.53 -10.90 -19.14
CA GLY A 55 -2.73 -12.01 -18.20
C GLY A 55 -3.49 -11.61 -16.93
N GLY A 56 -4.12 -12.60 -16.28
CA GLY A 56 -4.83 -12.45 -15.01
C GLY A 56 -6.33 -12.20 -15.15
N GLU A 57 -7.08 -12.43 -14.08
CA GLU A 57 -8.55 -12.32 -14.05
C GLU A 57 -9.03 -11.55 -12.82
N TRP A 58 -9.99 -10.63 -13.02
CA TRP A 58 -10.62 -9.86 -11.96
C TRP A 58 -12.01 -10.40 -11.63
N LYS A 59 -12.34 -10.48 -10.35
CA LYS A 59 -13.69 -10.79 -9.89
C LYS A 59 -14.10 -9.88 -8.74
N ILE A 60 -15.25 -9.23 -8.86
CA ILE A 60 -15.92 -8.61 -7.71
C ILE A 60 -16.53 -9.74 -6.89
N VAL A 61 -16.11 -9.88 -5.64
CA VAL A 61 -16.45 -11.04 -4.79
C VAL A 61 -17.35 -10.70 -3.61
N GLY A 62 -17.35 -9.45 -3.15
CA GLY A 62 -18.10 -9.06 -1.95
C GLY A 62 -18.07 -7.56 -1.68
N ASN A 63 -18.41 -7.20 -0.45
CA ASN A 63 -18.40 -5.83 0.06
C ASN A 63 -17.66 -5.82 1.42
N SER A 64 -16.79 -4.85 1.65
CA SER A 64 -15.96 -4.76 2.87
C SER A 64 -16.72 -4.28 4.10
N GLY A 65 -17.94 -3.76 3.94
CA GLY A 65 -18.80 -3.20 4.99
C GLY A 65 -18.45 -1.76 5.36
N VAL A 66 -17.17 -1.47 5.55
CA VAL A 66 -16.58 -0.12 5.69
C VAL A 66 -15.65 0.17 4.52
N GLU A 67 -15.25 1.42 4.30
CA GLU A 67 -14.26 1.69 3.27
C GLU A 67 -12.90 1.14 3.72
N ALA A 68 -12.25 0.43 2.80
CA ALA A 68 -11.03 -0.30 3.13
C ALA A 68 -9.81 0.62 2.98
N MET A 69 -9.64 1.53 3.93
CA MET A 69 -8.52 2.47 3.96
C MET A 69 -7.22 1.84 4.48
N HIS A 70 -7.34 0.90 5.41
CA HIS A 70 -6.25 0.10 5.92
C HIS A 70 -6.64 -1.38 5.97
N ILE A 71 -5.67 -2.26 5.70
CA ILE A 71 -5.86 -3.71 5.84
C ILE A 71 -4.67 -4.42 6.46
N ALA A 72 -4.96 -5.52 7.16
CA ALA A 72 -3.97 -6.49 7.62
C ALA A 72 -4.52 -7.91 7.47
N VAL A 73 -3.75 -8.82 6.87
CA VAL A 73 -4.09 -10.26 6.82
C VAL A 73 -3.81 -10.85 8.19
N VAL A 74 -4.85 -11.26 8.90
CA VAL A 74 -4.75 -11.64 10.32
C VAL A 74 -4.78 -13.15 10.55
N SER A 75 -5.39 -13.90 9.63
CA SER A 75 -5.36 -15.36 9.56
C SER A 75 -5.32 -15.81 8.10
N HIS A 76 -5.30 -17.12 7.84
CA HIS A 76 -5.29 -17.65 6.48
C HIS A 76 -6.50 -17.18 5.66
N ASN A 77 -7.66 -16.94 6.26
CA ASN A 77 -8.86 -16.53 5.54
C ASN A 77 -9.46 -15.20 6.02
N GLU A 78 -8.89 -14.53 7.02
CA GLU A 78 -9.44 -13.28 7.54
C GLU A 78 -8.52 -12.07 7.33
N ILE A 79 -9.14 -10.96 6.99
CA ILE A 79 -8.52 -9.66 6.84
C ILE A 79 -9.25 -8.68 7.77
N VAL A 80 -8.49 -7.99 8.61
CA VAL A 80 -9.00 -6.83 9.34
C VAL A 80 -8.98 -5.65 8.37
N ILE A 81 -10.14 -5.03 8.18
CA ILE A 81 -10.36 -3.82 7.39
C ILE A 81 -10.64 -2.67 8.36
N ILE A 82 -10.00 -1.52 8.12
CA ILE A 82 -10.08 -0.35 8.99
C ILE A 82 -10.28 0.89 8.12
N ASP A 83 -11.23 1.72 8.50
CA ASP A 83 -11.62 2.95 7.83
C ASP A 83 -11.26 4.18 8.69
N LYS A 84 -11.54 5.38 8.21
CA LYS A 84 -11.70 6.59 9.01
C LYS A 84 -13.11 6.69 9.60
N VAL A 85 -13.30 7.64 10.50
CA VAL A 85 -14.65 7.98 10.98
C VAL A 85 -15.40 8.77 9.92
N GLU A 86 -16.38 8.13 9.31
CA GLU A 86 -17.28 8.73 8.32
C GLU A 86 -18.67 8.11 8.32
N ALA A 87 -19.59 8.61 7.50
CA ALA A 87 -20.99 8.20 7.48
C ALA A 87 -21.25 6.82 6.83
N ASN A 88 -20.45 5.81 7.21
CA ASN A 88 -20.62 4.43 6.75
C ASN A 88 -22.04 3.90 7.00
N PRO A 89 -22.59 3.10 6.08
CA PRO A 89 -23.99 2.66 6.16
C PRO A 89 -24.23 1.65 7.28
N ILE A 90 -23.22 0.82 7.60
CA ILE A 90 -23.28 -0.13 8.69
C ILE A 90 -22.89 0.54 10.01
N LYS A 91 -23.43 0.05 11.12
CA LYS A 91 -23.30 0.68 12.43
C LYS A 91 -22.85 -0.31 13.48
N GLN A 92 -22.01 0.17 14.41
CA GLN A 92 -21.72 -0.55 15.65
C GLN A 92 -22.99 -0.66 16.52
N ALA A 93 -22.92 -1.50 17.55
CA ALA A 93 -24.05 -1.71 18.47
C ALA A 93 -24.46 -0.42 19.22
N ASN A 94 -23.53 0.51 19.43
CA ASN A 94 -23.78 1.82 20.04
C ASN A 94 -24.47 2.83 19.09
N GLY A 95 -24.67 2.47 17.81
CA GLY A 95 -25.32 3.31 16.80
C GLY A 95 -24.40 4.23 16.01
N ASN A 96 -23.10 4.30 16.35
CA ASN A 96 -22.10 5.00 15.56
C ASN A 96 -21.85 4.25 14.24
N PRO A 97 -21.51 4.96 13.13
CA PRO A 97 -21.04 4.29 11.92
C PRO A 97 -19.90 3.33 12.25
N ALA A 98 -19.85 2.14 11.67
CA ALA A 98 -18.70 1.26 11.89
C ALA A 98 -17.48 1.77 11.10
N ILE A 99 -16.29 1.53 11.64
CA ILE A 99 -15.01 1.90 11.02
C ILE A 99 -14.04 0.72 10.94
N SER A 100 -14.47 -0.49 11.30
CA SER A 100 -13.66 -1.68 11.13
C SER A 100 -14.52 -2.94 10.98
N THR A 101 -14.05 -3.85 10.15
CA THR A 101 -14.66 -5.17 9.92
C THR A 101 -13.59 -6.25 9.86
N LEU A 102 -13.97 -7.47 10.22
CA LEU A 102 -13.23 -8.69 9.97
C LEU A 102 -13.87 -9.37 8.75
N TYR A 103 -13.17 -9.37 7.62
CA TYR A 103 -13.64 -9.91 6.35
C TYR A 103 -13.08 -11.31 6.11
N ASN A 104 -13.93 -12.28 5.78
CA ASN A 104 -13.53 -13.64 5.46
C ASN A 104 -13.48 -13.84 3.93
N ILE A 105 -12.31 -14.20 3.40
CA ILE A 105 -12.05 -14.28 1.94
C ILE A 105 -12.66 -15.50 1.25
N GLU A 106 -13.06 -16.52 2.02
CA GLU A 106 -13.68 -17.74 1.49
C GLU A 106 -15.19 -17.53 1.29
N THR A 107 -15.84 -16.97 2.32
CA THR A 107 -17.29 -16.71 2.34
C THR A 107 -17.66 -15.37 1.71
N ASN A 108 -16.73 -14.41 1.68
CA ASN A 108 -16.97 -13.01 1.30
C ASN A 108 -17.94 -12.28 2.22
N GLU A 109 -18.06 -12.75 3.47
CA GLU A 109 -18.82 -12.11 4.53
C GLU A 109 -17.91 -11.32 5.47
N TYR A 110 -18.49 -10.38 6.21
CA TYR A 110 -17.79 -9.61 7.21
C TYR A 110 -18.53 -9.58 8.55
N ARG A 111 -17.76 -9.39 9.63
CA ARG A 111 -18.26 -9.07 10.97
C ARG A 111 -17.77 -7.69 11.37
N ILE A 112 -18.64 -6.89 11.99
CA ILE A 112 -18.25 -5.59 12.55
C ILE A 112 -17.30 -5.80 13.73
N LEU A 113 -16.21 -5.03 13.76
CA LEU A 113 -15.29 -4.92 14.88
C LEU A 113 -15.57 -3.62 15.63
N ASN A 114 -15.42 -3.65 16.95
CA ASN A 114 -15.74 -2.50 17.78
C ASN A 114 -14.51 -1.60 17.96
N LEU A 115 -14.71 -0.29 17.80
CA LEU A 115 -13.68 0.73 17.98
C LEU A 115 -14.31 2.00 18.57
N ASP A 116 -13.55 2.68 19.42
CA ASP A 116 -13.97 3.84 20.19
C ASP A 116 -13.13 5.10 19.91
N SER A 117 -12.01 5.00 19.19
CA SER A 117 -11.21 6.16 18.80
C SER A 117 -10.90 6.23 17.30
N ASP A 118 -10.82 7.45 16.75
CA ASP A 118 -10.71 7.68 15.31
C ASP A 118 -9.40 7.10 14.72
N THR A 119 -9.54 6.19 13.75
CA THR A 119 -8.45 5.46 13.09
C THR A 119 -7.95 6.08 11.80
N PHE A 120 -8.43 7.26 11.41
CA PHE A 120 -7.93 7.88 10.19
C PHE A 120 -6.43 8.19 10.32
N CYS A 121 -5.66 7.88 9.28
CA CYS A 121 -4.25 8.28 9.18
C CYS A 121 -3.33 7.59 10.19
N THR A 122 -3.65 6.35 10.53
CA THR A 122 -2.85 5.46 11.39
C THR A 122 -1.82 4.66 10.58
N ALA A 123 -1.02 3.87 11.29
CA ALA A 123 -0.28 2.74 10.73
C ALA A 123 -0.42 1.53 11.65
N GLY A 124 0.05 0.37 11.19
CA GLY A 124 0.12 -0.85 11.98
C GLY A 124 1.35 -1.68 11.70
N SER A 125 1.71 -2.54 12.65
CA SER A 125 2.72 -3.58 12.52
C SER A 125 2.51 -4.66 13.57
N TRP A 126 3.29 -5.73 13.54
CA TRP A 126 3.05 -6.93 14.33
C TRP A 126 4.08 -7.09 15.47
N PHE A 127 3.63 -7.49 16.64
CA PHE A 127 4.54 -8.03 17.65
C PHE A 127 4.97 -9.46 17.32
N SER A 128 6.07 -9.90 17.93
CA SER A 128 6.57 -11.27 17.83
C SER A 128 5.55 -12.33 18.25
N ASN A 129 4.63 -12.01 19.16
CA ASN A 129 3.56 -12.92 19.61
C ASN A 129 2.38 -13.01 18.64
N GLY A 130 2.40 -12.26 17.53
CA GLY A 130 1.32 -12.28 16.55
C GLY A 130 0.16 -11.32 16.83
N THR A 131 0.27 -10.44 17.83
CA THR A 131 -0.70 -9.35 18.03
C THR A 131 -0.39 -8.20 17.08
N LEU A 132 -1.41 -7.71 16.37
CA LEU A 132 -1.32 -6.50 15.56
C LEU A 132 -1.35 -5.28 16.50
N LEU A 133 -0.36 -4.41 16.38
CA LEU A 133 -0.33 -3.07 16.96
C LEU A 133 -0.77 -2.06 15.90
N HIS A 134 -1.65 -1.14 16.28
CA HIS A 134 -2.17 -0.09 15.41
C HIS A 134 -2.16 1.26 16.14
N ALA A 135 -1.58 2.30 15.54
CA ALA A 135 -1.21 3.51 16.26
C ALA A 135 -1.50 4.81 15.49
N GLY A 136 -1.86 5.84 16.24
CA GLY A 136 -2.23 7.16 15.71
C GLY A 136 -3.72 7.29 15.45
N GLY A 137 -4.10 8.32 14.69
CA GLY A 137 -5.51 8.62 14.44
C GLY A 137 -5.76 10.09 14.18
N ALA A 138 -7.03 10.48 14.25
CA ALA A 138 -7.49 11.85 13.99
C ALA A 138 -8.05 12.56 15.24
N GLU A 139 -8.60 13.74 15.00
CA GLU A 139 -9.54 14.42 15.88
C GLU A 139 -10.79 13.58 16.21
N ASN A 140 -11.52 13.98 17.24
CA ASN A 140 -12.78 13.34 17.61
C ASN A 140 -13.91 13.71 16.62
N GLN A 141 -14.65 12.70 16.13
CA GLN A 141 -15.77 12.89 15.22
C GLN A 141 -16.85 11.81 15.46
N PHE A 142 -18.13 12.09 15.15
CA PHE A 142 -19.24 11.12 15.26
C PHE A 142 -19.32 10.33 16.59
N GLY A 143 -18.94 10.95 17.71
CA GLY A 143 -18.95 10.30 19.03
C GLY A 143 -17.74 9.40 19.32
N TYR A 144 -16.78 9.31 18.40
CA TYR A 144 -15.48 8.68 18.64
C TYR A 144 -14.55 9.61 19.42
N ASN A 145 -13.67 9.00 20.22
CA ASN A 145 -12.57 9.69 20.89
C ASN A 145 -11.47 10.12 19.91
N GLU A 146 -10.70 11.13 20.29
CA GLU A 146 -9.49 11.53 19.55
C GLU A 146 -8.50 10.37 19.49
N GLY A 147 -7.97 10.09 18.30
CA GLY A 147 -7.08 8.96 18.01
C GLY A 147 -5.60 9.30 17.97
N TYR A 148 -5.18 10.57 17.92
CA TYR A 148 -3.77 10.95 17.67
C TYR A 148 -2.73 10.26 18.58
N GLN A 149 -3.09 9.88 19.81
CA GLN A 149 -2.22 9.16 20.75
C GLN A 149 -2.72 7.75 21.09
N SER A 150 -3.78 7.28 20.42
CA SER A 150 -4.34 5.97 20.65
C SER A 150 -3.41 4.87 20.17
N ILE A 151 -3.33 3.82 20.98
CA ILE A 151 -2.78 2.53 20.60
C ILE A 151 -3.91 1.52 20.63
N ARG A 152 -3.94 0.63 19.64
CA ARG A 152 -4.94 -0.41 19.50
C ARG A 152 -4.27 -1.74 19.21
N PHE A 153 -4.84 -2.80 19.76
CA PHE A 153 -4.34 -4.17 19.64
C PHE A 153 -5.42 -5.05 19.05
N PHE A 154 -5.02 -5.92 18.13
CA PHE A 154 -5.87 -7.00 17.62
C PHE A 154 -5.08 -8.31 17.67
N THR A 155 -5.53 -9.24 18.52
CA THR A 155 -4.95 -10.58 18.61
C THR A 155 -5.89 -11.56 17.90
N PRO A 156 -5.48 -12.17 16.78
CA PRO A 156 -6.35 -13.05 16.01
C PRO A 156 -6.76 -14.31 16.79
N GLY A 157 -7.98 -14.78 16.55
CA GLY A 157 -8.58 -15.93 17.21
C GLY A 157 -10.10 -15.85 17.26
N ASP A 158 -10.73 -16.88 17.79
CA ASP A 158 -12.20 -16.95 17.89
C ASP A 158 -12.77 -15.78 18.71
N GLY A 159 -13.65 -15.00 18.09
CA GLY A 159 -14.28 -13.84 18.73
C GLY A 159 -13.34 -12.65 18.95
N ALA A 160 -12.18 -12.61 18.28
CA ALA A 160 -11.23 -11.50 18.37
C ALA A 160 -11.89 -10.13 18.09
N ASP A 161 -11.52 -9.12 18.87
CA ASP A 161 -11.95 -7.74 18.70
C ASP A 161 -10.81 -6.80 19.12
N TRP A 162 -10.98 -5.50 18.88
CA TRP A 162 -9.97 -4.51 19.25
C TRP A 162 -9.91 -4.29 20.77
N SER A 163 -8.70 -4.04 21.25
CA SER A 163 -8.43 -3.49 22.58
C SER A 163 -7.69 -2.18 22.42
N GLU A 164 -8.08 -1.13 23.14
CA GLU A 164 -7.53 0.21 22.97
C GLU A 164 -6.93 0.78 24.26
N ILE A 165 -5.84 1.52 24.12
CA ILE A 165 -5.27 2.39 25.15
C ILE A 165 -5.31 3.83 24.61
N PRO A 166 -6.40 4.57 24.90
CA PRO A 166 -6.47 6.00 24.58
C PRO A 166 -5.34 6.74 25.27
N GLY A 167 -4.57 7.53 24.51
CA GLY A 167 -3.40 8.23 25.06
C GLY A 167 -2.20 7.33 25.38
N GLY A 168 -2.12 6.14 24.77
CA GLY A 168 -0.99 5.23 24.95
C GLY A 168 0.35 5.79 24.44
N MET A 169 0.35 6.56 23.36
CA MET A 169 1.58 7.15 22.81
C MET A 169 2.04 8.38 23.58
N THR A 170 3.35 8.55 23.69
CA THR A 170 3.96 9.72 24.35
C THR A 170 3.76 11.01 23.56
N SER A 171 3.41 10.90 22.28
CA SER A 171 3.29 12.01 21.35
C SER A 171 2.20 11.75 20.30
N ARG A 172 1.55 12.84 19.85
CA ARG A 172 0.50 12.80 18.82
C ARG A 172 1.07 12.38 17.46
N ARG A 173 0.40 11.48 16.74
CA ARG A 173 0.83 11.02 15.41
C ARG A 173 -0.34 10.91 14.44
N TRP A 174 -0.21 11.66 13.35
CA TRP A 174 -0.97 11.59 12.11
C TRP A 174 -0.02 11.20 10.98
N TYR A 175 -0.36 10.18 10.18
CA TYR A 175 0.51 9.56 9.18
C TYR A 175 1.89 9.11 9.71
N PRO A 176 1.95 8.36 10.85
CA PRO A 176 3.19 7.71 11.26
C PRO A 176 3.53 6.54 10.34
N ALA A 177 4.79 6.16 10.26
CA ALA A 177 5.19 4.86 9.72
C ALA A 177 5.44 3.87 10.87
N MET A 178 5.25 2.57 10.62
CA MET A 178 5.51 1.53 11.61
C MET A 178 6.28 0.36 11.00
N ALA A 179 7.07 -0.32 11.83
CA ALA A 179 7.78 -1.52 11.44
C ALA A 179 8.05 -2.42 12.65
N THR A 180 8.03 -3.74 12.44
CA THR A 180 8.49 -4.71 13.43
C THR A 180 10.00 -4.80 13.36
N LEU A 181 10.67 -4.58 14.49
CA LEU A 181 12.12 -4.63 14.59
C LEU A 181 12.62 -6.06 14.83
N PRO A 182 13.89 -6.39 14.52
CA PRO A 182 14.49 -7.71 14.77
C PRO A 182 14.31 -8.25 16.19
N SER A 183 14.19 -7.37 17.18
CA SER A 183 13.85 -7.68 18.59
C SER A 183 12.44 -8.24 18.83
N GLY A 184 11.51 -8.05 17.88
CA GLY A 184 10.08 -8.33 18.07
C GLY A 184 9.24 -7.16 18.59
N ASP A 185 9.89 -6.06 18.97
CA ASP A 185 9.25 -4.79 19.34
C ASP A 185 8.82 -4.01 18.09
N VAL A 186 7.89 -3.07 18.28
CA VAL A 186 7.31 -2.29 17.17
C VAL A 186 7.75 -0.84 17.23
N LEU A 187 8.35 -0.38 16.14
CA LEU A 187 8.69 1.03 15.92
C LEU A 187 7.46 1.82 15.49
N VAL A 188 7.23 2.98 16.09
CA VAL A 188 6.29 4.01 15.63
C VAL A 188 7.07 5.28 15.30
N PHE A 189 7.03 5.72 14.04
CA PHE A 189 8.00 6.65 13.47
C PHE A 189 7.34 7.89 12.84
N GLY A 190 7.71 9.06 13.32
CA GLY A 190 7.33 10.35 12.73
C GLY A 190 5.83 10.65 12.77
N GLY A 191 5.38 11.37 11.74
CA GLY A 191 4.01 11.87 11.60
C GLY A 191 3.90 13.37 11.87
N ALA A 192 2.66 13.84 12.02
CA ALA A 192 2.32 15.19 12.46
C ALA A 192 1.52 15.17 13.76
N TYR A 193 1.56 16.27 14.52
CA TYR A 193 0.78 16.43 15.75
C TYR A 193 -0.72 16.63 15.52
N LYS A 194 -1.14 16.86 14.27
CA LYS A 194 -2.54 17.01 13.86
C LYS A 194 -2.72 16.74 12.36
N GLY A 195 -3.97 16.60 11.93
CA GLY A 195 -4.32 16.40 10.53
C GLY A 195 -3.82 17.49 9.60
N THR A 196 -3.20 17.08 8.48
CA THR A 196 -2.71 17.98 7.44
C THR A 196 -2.57 17.31 6.08
N GLY A 197 -2.77 18.07 4.99
CA GLY A 197 -2.43 17.67 3.63
C GLY A 197 -0.95 17.89 3.28
N LYS A 198 -0.29 18.85 3.92
CA LYS A 198 1.13 19.20 3.71
C LYS A 198 1.77 19.58 5.04
N ASN A 199 2.87 18.94 5.40
CA ASN A 199 3.48 19.15 6.71
C ASN A 199 4.25 20.48 6.78
N ASN A 200 4.53 20.95 8.00
CA ASN A 200 5.35 22.14 8.25
C ASN A 200 5.98 22.07 9.65
N ALA A 201 6.95 22.95 9.91
CA ALA A 201 7.71 22.95 11.16
C ALA A 201 6.87 23.11 12.43
N GLY A 202 5.70 23.76 12.36
CA GLY A 202 4.85 24.00 13.54
C GLY A 202 4.00 22.80 13.95
N ILE A 203 3.85 21.79 13.08
CA ILE A 203 2.99 20.62 13.33
C ILE A 203 3.72 19.29 13.10
N ASN A 204 4.98 19.33 12.66
CA ASN A 204 5.81 18.16 12.45
C ASN A 204 6.08 17.43 13.76
N ASN A 205 6.00 16.10 13.78
CA ASN A 205 6.46 15.28 14.89
C ASN A 205 7.80 14.61 14.51
N PRO A 206 8.96 15.22 14.81
CA PRO A 206 10.27 14.70 14.45
C PRO A 206 10.77 13.69 15.48
N THR A 207 9.95 12.72 15.88
CA THR A 207 10.31 11.74 16.90
C THR A 207 9.88 10.32 16.53
N TYR A 208 10.47 9.31 17.16
CA TYR A 208 9.99 7.93 17.14
C TYR A 208 9.89 7.36 18.56
N GLU A 209 9.13 6.29 18.71
CA GLU A 209 9.04 5.50 19.95
C GLU A 209 9.02 4.01 19.59
N ILE A 210 9.49 3.17 20.51
CA ILE A 210 9.54 1.71 20.34
C ILE A 210 8.66 1.10 21.41
N TRP A 211 7.63 0.36 20.96
CA TRP A 211 6.67 -0.32 21.79
C TRP A 211 7.12 -1.75 22.06
N PRO A 212 7.37 -2.12 23.33
CA PRO A 212 7.76 -3.47 23.70
C PRO A 212 6.63 -4.48 23.48
N ALA A 213 6.97 -5.70 23.04
CA ALA A 213 5.99 -6.79 22.88
C ALA A 213 5.28 -7.19 24.19
N ALA A 214 5.89 -6.89 25.34
CA ALA A 214 5.28 -7.09 26.66
C ALA A 214 4.17 -6.06 27.00
N GLY A 215 3.86 -5.13 26.09
CA GLY A 215 2.81 -4.12 26.28
C GLY A 215 3.22 -2.95 27.19
N GLY A 216 4.52 -2.73 27.37
CA GLY A 216 5.03 -1.59 28.14
C GLY A 216 4.73 -0.27 27.42
N VAL A 217 4.25 0.74 28.15
CA VAL A 217 4.11 2.09 27.59
C VAL A 217 5.50 2.72 27.52
N PRO A 218 5.96 3.20 26.35
CA PRO A 218 7.25 3.88 26.24
C PRO A 218 7.29 5.11 27.18
N GLU A 219 8.38 5.29 27.92
CA GLU A 219 8.50 6.42 28.86
C GLU A 219 8.78 7.76 28.15
N LYS A 220 9.37 7.72 26.95
CA LYS A 220 9.67 8.91 26.13
C LYS A 220 9.82 8.55 24.65
N ALA A 221 9.61 9.55 23.80
CA ALA A 221 10.02 9.49 22.40
C ALA A 221 11.51 9.88 22.24
N PHE A 222 12.11 9.44 21.14
CA PHE A 222 13.47 9.75 20.72
C PHE A 222 13.44 10.75 19.56
N ASP A 223 14.36 11.72 19.60
CA ASP A 223 14.47 12.73 18.55
C ASP A 223 14.93 12.11 17.22
N MET A 224 14.34 12.59 16.13
CA MET A 224 14.69 12.25 14.76
C MET A 224 14.79 13.51 13.89
N PRO A 225 15.90 14.27 14.01
CA PRO A 225 16.09 15.54 13.28
C PRO A 225 15.95 15.42 11.76
N PHE A 226 16.22 14.23 11.20
CA PHE A 226 16.03 13.92 9.78
C PHE A 226 14.61 14.22 9.27
N LEU A 227 13.59 14.07 10.12
CA LEU A 227 12.21 14.42 9.75
C LEU A 227 12.00 15.92 9.63
N THR A 228 12.78 16.76 10.33
CA THR A 228 12.74 18.21 10.16
C THR A 228 13.48 18.63 8.89
N GLU A 229 14.60 17.97 8.57
CA GLU A 229 15.40 18.22 7.36
C GLU A 229 14.62 17.94 6.06
N THR A 230 13.65 17.03 6.11
CA THR A 230 12.94 16.49 4.93
C THR A 230 11.55 17.09 4.69
N LEU A 231 11.16 18.12 5.47
CA LEU A 231 9.92 18.87 5.23
C LEU A 231 9.86 19.46 3.80
N PRO A 232 8.66 19.67 3.22
CA PRO A 232 7.33 19.49 3.82
C PRO A 232 6.66 18.13 3.53
N TYR A 233 7.29 17.27 2.72
CA TYR A 233 6.73 16.00 2.26
C TYR A 233 7.36 14.83 3.01
N ASN A 234 7.06 14.75 4.31
CA ASN A 234 7.78 13.88 5.24
C ASN A 234 6.88 12.93 6.07
N LEU A 235 5.63 12.77 5.67
CA LEU A 235 4.65 11.90 6.31
C LEU A 235 4.66 10.52 5.65
N TYR A 236 4.30 9.47 6.42
CA TYR A 236 4.45 8.07 6.02
C TYR A 236 5.83 7.78 5.41
N ALA A 237 6.86 7.87 6.25
CA ALA A 237 8.23 7.50 5.87
C ALA A 237 8.28 6.06 5.34
N PHE A 238 9.05 5.82 4.28
CA PHE A 238 9.33 4.46 3.84
C PHE A 238 10.36 3.84 4.79
N LEU A 239 9.95 2.77 5.47
CA LEU A 239 10.75 2.07 6.46
C LEU A 239 10.94 0.60 6.05
N HIS A 240 12.20 0.20 5.88
CA HIS A 240 12.56 -1.20 5.65
C HIS A 240 13.65 -1.60 6.66
N VAL A 241 13.39 -2.60 7.49
CA VAL A 241 14.43 -3.20 8.35
C VAL A 241 15.51 -3.82 7.47
N MET A 242 16.78 -3.63 7.79
CA MET A 242 17.88 -4.14 6.96
C MET A 242 18.38 -5.51 7.46
N PRO A 243 18.51 -6.51 6.57
CA PRO A 243 19.06 -7.81 6.91
C PRO A 243 20.52 -7.67 7.33
N ASN A 244 20.89 -8.38 8.40
CA ASN A 244 22.25 -8.45 8.93
C ASN A 244 22.42 -9.70 9.80
N ASN A 245 23.60 -10.31 9.86
CA ASN A 245 23.82 -11.51 10.67
C ASN A 245 24.07 -11.24 12.17
N GLU A 246 23.98 -9.98 12.60
CA GLU A 246 24.29 -9.54 13.97
C GLU A 246 23.04 -9.29 14.82
N GLY A 247 21.83 -9.33 14.22
CA GLY A 247 20.58 -9.02 14.89
C GLY A 247 20.36 -7.53 15.21
N LYS A 248 21.14 -6.63 14.59
CA LYS A 248 21.07 -5.18 14.81
C LYS A 248 19.75 -4.59 14.31
N GLN A 249 19.25 -3.58 15.01
CA GLN A 249 18.00 -2.88 14.73
C GLN A 249 18.24 -1.76 13.70
N ILE A 250 18.72 -2.11 12.51
CA ILE A 250 19.03 -1.15 11.44
C ILE A 250 17.85 -1.07 10.47
N ALA A 251 17.47 0.14 10.07
CA ALA A 251 16.51 0.34 8.98
C ALA A 251 17.00 1.34 7.94
N PHE A 252 16.60 1.08 6.70
CA PHE A 252 16.50 2.10 5.66
C PHE A 252 15.29 2.98 5.96
N VAL A 253 15.52 4.29 6.04
CA VAL A 253 14.48 5.31 6.21
C VAL A 253 14.55 6.25 5.01
N PHE A 254 13.46 6.37 4.27
CA PHE A 254 13.37 7.30 3.14
C PHE A 254 12.16 8.20 3.26
N VAL A 255 12.42 9.49 3.07
CA VAL A 255 11.45 10.55 3.28
C VAL A 255 11.69 11.62 2.22
N ASN A 256 10.61 12.09 1.60
CA ASN A 256 10.66 13.08 0.53
C ASN A 256 11.42 12.56 -0.70
N LYS A 257 12.74 12.81 -0.74
CA LYS A 257 13.69 12.35 -1.76
C LYS A 257 15.00 11.81 -1.17
N GLN A 258 15.11 11.79 0.15
CA GLN A 258 16.35 11.53 0.87
C GLN A 258 16.24 10.23 1.65
N GLY A 259 17.33 9.47 1.66
CA GLY A 259 17.42 8.21 2.40
C GLY A 259 18.56 8.20 3.41
N ILE A 260 18.37 7.46 4.50
CA ILE A 260 19.41 7.17 5.49
C ILE A 260 19.37 5.69 5.88
N LEU A 261 20.52 5.16 6.32
CA LEU A 261 20.56 4.00 7.21
C LEU A 261 20.63 4.49 8.64
N TYR A 262 19.69 4.06 9.47
CA TYR A 262 19.59 4.44 10.87
C TYR A 262 19.67 3.20 11.75
N ASP A 263 20.46 3.29 12.82
CA ASP A 263 20.59 2.27 13.84
C ASP A 263 19.79 2.69 15.08
N PHE A 264 18.73 1.93 15.37
CA PHE A 264 17.87 2.18 16.53
C PHE A 264 18.49 1.73 17.86
N ASP A 265 19.52 0.88 17.85
CA ASP A 265 20.22 0.48 19.07
C ASP A 265 21.07 1.64 19.61
N THR A 266 21.73 2.36 18.70
CA THR A 266 22.63 3.48 19.04
C THR A 266 21.99 4.85 18.85
N ALA A 267 20.80 4.91 18.25
CA ALA A 267 20.12 6.13 17.84
C ALA A 267 20.98 7.01 16.90
N THR A 268 21.71 6.40 15.96
CA THR A 268 22.63 7.11 15.05
C THR A 268 22.31 6.89 13.58
N ILE A 269 22.59 7.92 12.77
CA ILE A 269 22.63 7.79 11.30
C ILE A 269 23.95 7.12 10.95
N LEU A 270 23.89 5.87 10.47
CA LEU A 270 25.06 5.13 9.98
C LEU A 270 25.53 5.65 8.62
N LYS A 271 24.57 6.02 7.76
CA LYS A 271 24.84 6.45 6.39
C LYS A 271 23.75 7.38 5.89
N ARG A 272 24.15 8.43 5.18
CA ARG A 272 23.24 9.23 4.34
C ARG A 272 23.39 8.76 2.89
N LEU A 273 22.26 8.51 2.23
CA LEU A 273 22.20 8.03 0.86
C LEU A 273 22.11 9.20 -0.11
N PRO A 274 22.51 9.03 -1.38
CA PRO A 274 22.29 10.05 -2.40
C PRO A 274 20.80 10.39 -2.51
N GLU A 275 20.50 11.66 -2.82
CA GLU A 275 19.14 12.07 -3.14
C GLU A 275 18.64 11.31 -4.39
N MET A 276 17.42 10.80 -4.33
CA MET A 276 16.80 10.12 -5.46
C MET A 276 16.46 11.12 -6.57
N PRO A 277 16.85 10.88 -7.84
CA PRO A 277 16.41 11.71 -8.95
C PRO A 277 14.88 11.72 -9.17
N GLY A 278 14.37 12.78 -9.81
CA GLY A 278 12.95 12.96 -10.13
C GLY A 278 12.16 13.72 -9.05
N GLY A 279 10.85 13.50 -9.02
CA GLY A 279 9.91 14.10 -8.08
C GLY A 279 9.97 13.53 -6.65
N HIS A 280 9.03 13.99 -5.83
CA HIS A 280 8.85 13.60 -4.43
C HIS A 280 8.13 12.25 -4.34
N ARG A 281 8.47 11.44 -3.33
CA ARG A 281 7.93 10.07 -3.21
C ARG A 281 7.09 9.85 -1.95
N SER A 282 7.18 10.70 -0.94
CA SER A 282 6.38 10.59 0.28
C SER A 282 5.07 11.37 0.17
N TYR A 283 4.15 11.12 1.10
CA TYR A 283 2.86 11.80 1.15
C TYR A 283 3.01 13.34 1.14
N PRO A 284 2.17 14.07 0.37
CA PRO A 284 1.02 13.61 -0.42
C PRO A 284 1.34 13.26 -1.88
N LEU A 285 2.55 13.47 -2.36
CA LEU A 285 2.93 13.17 -3.76
C LEU A 285 3.29 11.70 -3.92
N THR A 286 2.66 10.82 -3.14
CA THR A 286 3.22 9.55 -2.75
C THR A 286 3.45 8.60 -3.93
N GLY A 287 4.67 8.08 -4.01
CA GLY A 287 4.96 6.82 -4.70
C GLY A 287 4.73 5.65 -3.75
N ASN A 288 5.38 4.53 -4.06
CA ASN A 288 5.42 3.34 -3.21
C ASN A 288 6.86 2.85 -3.09
N SER A 289 7.18 2.20 -1.96
CA SER A 289 8.47 1.55 -1.74
C SER A 289 8.31 0.08 -1.38
N VAL A 290 9.19 -0.76 -1.91
CA VAL A 290 9.24 -2.19 -1.64
C VAL A 290 10.69 -2.62 -1.42
N LEU A 291 10.92 -3.47 -0.40
CA LEU A 291 12.16 -4.23 -0.29
C LEU A 291 12.04 -5.46 -1.20
N LEU A 292 12.91 -5.56 -2.21
CA LEU A 292 12.87 -6.67 -3.16
C LEU A 292 13.13 -8.03 -2.47
N PRO A 293 12.66 -9.15 -3.06
CA PRO A 293 12.83 -10.49 -2.52
C PRO A 293 14.23 -10.77 -1.97
N LEU A 294 14.29 -11.21 -0.71
CA LEU A 294 15.54 -11.59 -0.06
C LEU A 294 15.83 -13.06 -0.34
N ASN A 295 16.90 -13.32 -1.08
CA ASN A 295 17.27 -14.66 -1.52
C ASN A 295 18.58 -15.12 -0.83
N PRO A 296 18.66 -16.39 -0.38
CA PRO A 296 19.91 -16.96 0.10
C PRO A 296 20.95 -17.02 -1.04
N PRO A 297 22.26 -17.07 -0.69
CA PRO A 297 22.81 -17.03 0.67
C PRO A 297 23.02 -15.60 1.20
N TYR A 298 22.82 -14.57 0.38
CA TYR A 298 23.28 -13.21 0.68
C TYR A 298 22.21 -12.27 1.21
N TYR A 299 20.93 -12.50 0.88
CA TYR A 299 19.79 -11.68 1.31
C TYR A 299 20.00 -10.18 1.01
N LYS A 300 20.43 -9.85 -0.21
CA LYS A 300 20.73 -8.47 -0.62
C LYS A 300 19.50 -7.56 -0.46
N PRO A 301 19.59 -6.45 0.30
CA PRO A 301 18.44 -5.60 0.59
C PRO A 301 18.26 -4.49 -0.43
N ILE A 302 17.94 -4.85 -1.68
CA ILE A 302 17.65 -3.85 -2.70
C ILE A 302 16.28 -3.23 -2.42
N VAL A 303 16.26 -1.93 -2.12
CA VAL A 303 15.03 -1.16 -1.98
C VAL A 303 14.68 -0.55 -3.33
N MET A 304 13.43 -0.71 -3.76
CA MET A 304 12.87 -0.10 -4.96
C MET A 304 11.81 0.92 -4.56
N ILE A 305 11.86 2.10 -5.17
CA ILE A 305 10.87 3.16 -4.97
C ILE A 305 10.35 3.59 -6.34
N CYS A 306 9.04 3.60 -6.51
CA CYS A 306 8.38 3.85 -7.79
C CYS A 306 7.25 4.86 -7.68
N GLY A 307 7.07 5.66 -8.73
CA GLY A 307 5.95 6.58 -8.84
C GLY A 307 6.06 7.78 -7.93
N GLY A 308 4.95 8.49 -7.75
CA GLY A 308 4.90 9.75 -7.03
C GLY A 308 4.74 10.93 -7.97
N ASN A 309 5.11 12.14 -7.54
CA ASN A 309 4.84 13.35 -8.31
C ASN A 309 5.76 14.54 -7.93
N THR A 310 5.77 15.59 -8.74
CA THR A 310 6.58 16.80 -8.53
C THR A 310 5.80 17.91 -7.84
N GLU A 311 4.51 18.05 -8.14
CA GLU A 311 3.69 19.18 -7.68
C GLU A 311 2.33 18.73 -7.15
N MET A 312 1.81 19.44 -6.14
CA MET A 312 0.47 19.20 -5.59
C MET A 312 -0.61 19.87 -6.45
N GLU A 313 -0.71 19.48 -7.71
CA GLU A 313 -1.67 20.01 -8.67
C GLU A 313 -2.38 18.85 -9.39
N ILE A 314 -3.70 18.96 -9.60
CA ILE A 314 -4.55 17.86 -10.10
C ILE A 314 -4.09 17.37 -11.48
N GLU A 315 -3.65 18.28 -12.35
CA GLU A 315 -3.27 17.97 -13.73
C GLU A 315 -1.80 17.54 -13.90
N THR A 316 -0.99 17.61 -12.84
CA THR A 316 0.43 17.22 -12.93
C THR A 316 0.54 15.72 -13.12
N LEU A 317 1.11 15.32 -14.26
CA LEU A 317 1.33 13.92 -14.60
C LEU A 317 2.24 13.25 -13.57
N SER A 318 1.85 12.06 -13.15
CA SER A 318 2.60 11.27 -12.20
C SER A 318 3.92 10.77 -12.77
N GLU A 319 4.88 10.59 -11.88
CA GLU A 319 6.22 10.07 -12.21
C GLU A 319 6.13 8.64 -12.77
N ALA A 320 6.62 8.45 -13.98
CA ALA A 320 6.89 7.14 -14.59
C ALA A 320 8.34 6.73 -14.30
N SER A 321 8.77 6.83 -13.04
CA SER A 321 10.15 6.55 -12.66
C SER A 321 10.20 5.66 -11.43
N CYS A 322 11.14 4.72 -11.47
CA CYS A 322 11.54 3.88 -10.36
C CYS A 322 13.03 4.06 -10.09
N GLY A 323 13.46 3.92 -8.85
CA GLY A 323 14.87 3.83 -8.48
C GLY A 323 15.10 2.64 -7.57
N ARG A 324 16.19 1.91 -7.82
CA ARG A 324 16.66 0.81 -6.97
C ARG A 324 17.97 1.21 -6.31
N ILE A 325 18.15 0.84 -5.06
CA ILE A 325 19.39 1.07 -4.32
C ILE A 325 19.65 -0.09 -3.37
N ASP A 326 20.89 -0.55 -3.28
CA ASP A 326 21.35 -1.34 -2.14
C ASP A 326 21.99 -0.35 -1.14
N PRO A 327 21.31 -0.03 -0.04
CA PRO A 327 21.81 0.96 0.91
C PRO A 327 23.02 0.46 1.72
N THR A 328 23.30 -0.86 1.68
CA THR A 328 24.39 -1.48 2.44
C THR A 328 25.74 -1.40 1.72
N GLU A 329 25.76 -1.15 0.41
CA GLU A 329 26.99 -0.97 -0.36
C GLU A 329 27.87 0.17 0.18
N ASP A 330 29.20 0.07 -0.01
CA ASP A 330 30.13 1.12 0.45
C ASP A 330 29.83 2.50 -0.16
N ASN A 331 29.38 2.52 -1.41
CA ASN A 331 28.97 3.72 -2.13
C ASN A 331 27.62 3.52 -2.84
N PRO A 332 26.48 3.55 -2.12
CA PRO A 332 25.16 3.27 -2.67
C PRO A 332 24.80 4.28 -3.77
N GLN A 333 24.25 3.80 -4.89
CA GLN A 333 23.77 4.64 -5.99
C GLN A 333 22.37 4.22 -6.43
N TRP A 334 21.58 5.20 -6.91
CA TRP A 334 20.27 4.93 -7.50
C TRP A 334 20.42 4.38 -8.93
N GLU A 335 19.96 3.16 -9.15
CA GLU A 335 19.73 2.60 -10.49
C GLU A 335 18.30 2.91 -10.93
N MET A 336 18.16 3.96 -11.76
CA MET A 336 16.87 4.44 -12.24
C MET A 336 16.29 3.58 -13.37
N ASP A 337 14.97 3.52 -13.44
CA ASP A 337 14.15 2.77 -14.38
C ASP A 337 12.85 3.55 -14.68
N ASP A 338 12.10 3.23 -15.73
CA ASP A 338 10.99 4.01 -16.27
C ASP A 338 9.59 3.57 -15.78
N PHE A 339 9.55 2.72 -14.74
CA PHE A 339 8.30 2.16 -14.20
C PHE A 339 7.45 1.42 -15.28
N GLY A 340 8.12 0.84 -16.29
CA GLY A 340 7.47 0.25 -17.46
C GLY A 340 6.71 1.27 -18.32
N GLY A 341 7.13 2.54 -18.27
CA GLY A 341 6.51 3.66 -18.99
C GLY A 341 5.17 4.14 -18.42
N VAL A 342 4.78 3.74 -17.21
CA VAL A 342 3.48 4.15 -16.61
C VAL A 342 3.69 5.05 -15.41
N GLY A 343 3.28 6.31 -15.56
CA GLY A 343 3.23 7.27 -14.46
C GLY A 343 2.14 6.92 -13.46
N ARG A 344 2.49 6.85 -12.17
CA ARG A 344 1.54 6.49 -11.12
C ARG A 344 1.83 7.21 -9.80
N VAL A 345 0.85 7.94 -9.29
CA VAL A 345 0.80 8.41 -7.90
C VAL A 345 -0.17 7.51 -7.13
N MET A 346 0.10 7.32 -5.85
CA MET A 346 -0.64 6.39 -4.99
C MET A 346 -0.67 4.91 -5.46
N PRO A 347 0.44 4.30 -5.95
CA PRO A 347 0.45 2.87 -6.19
C PRO A 347 0.29 2.06 -4.91
N ASP A 348 -0.41 0.94 -4.98
CA ASP A 348 -0.13 -0.20 -4.09
C ASP A 348 0.89 -1.13 -4.75
N SER A 349 1.76 -1.76 -3.94
CA SER A 349 2.64 -2.83 -4.40
C SER A 349 2.45 -4.10 -3.59
N VAL A 350 2.48 -5.24 -4.29
CA VAL A 350 2.30 -6.56 -3.70
C VAL A 350 3.36 -7.52 -4.26
N ILE A 351 4.19 -8.07 -3.37
CA ILE A 351 5.10 -9.16 -3.74
C ILE A 351 4.29 -10.45 -3.83
N MET A 352 4.26 -11.05 -5.02
CA MET A 352 3.57 -12.31 -5.29
C MET A 352 4.42 -13.52 -4.84
N PRO A 353 3.85 -14.73 -4.65
CA PRO A 353 4.60 -15.91 -4.23
C PRO A 353 5.74 -16.30 -5.17
N THR A 354 5.69 -15.86 -6.43
CA THR A 354 6.76 -16.07 -7.42
C THR A 354 7.95 -15.11 -7.24
N GLY A 355 7.87 -14.13 -6.32
CA GLY A 355 8.86 -13.07 -6.13
C GLY A 355 8.70 -11.86 -7.05
N LYS A 356 7.78 -11.90 -8.01
CA LYS A 356 7.45 -10.75 -8.89
C LYS A 356 6.64 -9.71 -8.12
N ILE A 357 6.80 -8.44 -8.47
CA ILE A 357 6.13 -7.32 -7.80
C ILE A 357 4.98 -6.84 -8.67
N LEU A 358 3.76 -6.89 -8.14
CA LEU A 358 2.57 -6.33 -8.76
C LEU A 358 2.36 -4.91 -8.25
N TYR A 359 2.31 -3.94 -9.15
CA TYR A 359 1.87 -2.57 -8.88
C TYR A 359 0.48 -2.35 -9.46
N LEU A 360 -0.44 -1.85 -8.65
CA LEU A 360 -1.83 -1.60 -9.02
C LEU A 360 -2.34 -0.36 -8.29
N ASN A 361 -3.60 0.03 -8.55
CA ASN A 361 -4.26 1.19 -7.96
C ASN A 361 -3.55 2.53 -8.24
N GLY A 362 -4.16 3.64 -7.85
CA GLY A 362 -3.63 4.97 -8.05
C GLY A 362 -3.92 5.59 -9.41
N ALA A 363 -3.30 6.74 -9.63
CA ALA A 363 -3.70 7.72 -10.63
C ALA A 363 -2.52 8.15 -11.51
N GLY A 364 -2.79 8.56 -12.74
CA GLY A 364 -1.79 9.04 -13.69
C GLY A 364 -1.52 10.55 -13.59
N ALA A 365 -2.32 11.28 -12.81
CA ALA A 365 -2.06 12.68 -12.47
C ALA A 365 -2.66 13.06 -11.10
N GLY A 366 -2.09 14.08 -10.47
CA GLY A 366 -2.52 14.62 -9.19
C GLY A 366 -1.77 14.09 -7.98
N PHE A 367 -2.41 14.09 -6.81
CA PHE A 367 -1.77 13.73 -5.55
C PHE A 367 -2.73 13.05 -4.56
N ALA A 368 -2.20 12.55 -3.46
CA ALA A 368 -2.95 11.89 -2.40
C ALA A 368 -3.69 12.91 -1.52
N GLY A 369 -5.00 12.74 -1.37
CA GLY A 369 -5.84 13.63 -0.59
C GLY A 369 -7.21 13.87 -1.20
N TYR A 370 -7.88 14.89 -0.68
CA TYR A 370 -9.14 15.43 -1.17
C TYR A 370 -9.32 16.88 -0.67
N HIS A 371 -10.20 17.64 -1.30
CA HIS A 371 -10.61 18.97 -0.83
C HIS A 371 -11.70 18.85 0.24
N ARG A 372 -11.70 19.77 1.22
CA ARG A 372 -12.79 19.91 2.21
C ARG A 372 -13.69 21.10 1.82
N GLY A 373 -15.01 20.91 1.81
CA GLY A 373 -16.00 21.99 1.71
C GLY A 373 -17.12 21.75 0.68
N PRO A 374 -18.27 22.45 0.81
CA PRO A 374 -19.46 22.20 -0.03
C PRO A 374 -19.36 22.74 -1.47
N ASN A 375 -18.29 23.47 -1.82
CA ASN A 375 -18.22 24.29 -3.05
C ASN A 375 -17.00 24.02 -3.96
N THR A 376 -16.23 22.95 -3.75
CA THR A 376 -15.14 22.60 -4.67
C THR A 376 -15.58 21.46 -5.58
N ASN A 377 -15.90 21.78 -6.83
CA ASN A 377 -15.85 20.81 -7.91
C ASN A 377 -14.40 20.73 -8.42
N PRO A 378 -13.74 19.56 -8.48
CA PRO A 378 -14.03 18.30 -7.79
C PRO A 378 -13.44 18.22 -6.36
N LEU A 379 -14.02 17.35 -5.53
CA LEU A 379 -13.52 17.01 -4.19
C LEU A 379 -12.27 16.10 -4.24
N TYR A 380 -12.12 15.32 -5.30
CA TYR A 380 -10.91 14.55 -5.58
C TYR A 380 -9.79 15.44 -6.09
N VAL A 381 -8.54 15.07 -5.82
CA VAL A 381 -7.34 15.83 -6.25
C VAL A 381 -6.37 14.99 -7.11
N ALA A 382 -6.89 13.91 -7.68
CA ALA A 382 -6.21 13.05 -8.63
C ALA A 382 -7.17 12.57 -9.71
N ILE A 383 -6.64 12.37 -10.92
CA ILE A 383 -7.41 12.01 -12.12
C ILE A 383 -6.64 10.96 -12.94
N LYS A 384 -7.24 10.47 -14.03
CA LYS A 384 -6.66 9.45 -14.92
C LYS A 384 -6.35 8.15 -14.16
N PRO A 385 -7.37 7.41 -13.69
CA PRO A 385 -7.15 6.17 -12.96
C PRO A 385 -6.32 5.19 -13.78
N VAL A 386 -5.30 4.59 -13.16
CA VAL A 386 -4.42 3.63 -13.83
C VAL A 386 -4.92 2.22 -13.56
N LEU A 387 -5.81 1.74 -14.44
CA LEU A 387 -6.56 0.49 -14.26
C LEU A 387 -5.75 -0.79 -14.49
N ALA A 388 -4.77 -0.74 -15.37
CA ALA A 388 -3.92 -1.89 -15.68
C ALA A 388 -2.80 -2.04 -14.62
N PRO A 389 -2.64 -3.21 -14.00
CA PRO A 389 -1.49 -3.48 -13.16
C PRO A 389 -0.19 -3.56 -13.96
N SER A 390 0.88 -3.06 -13.35
CA SER A 390 2.26 -3.16 -13.81
C SER A 390 2.97 -4.26 -13.05
N VAL A 391 3.68 -5.15 -13.71
CA VAL A 391 4.40 -6.24 -13.04
C VAL A 391 5.88 -6.09 -13.31
N TYR A 392 6.67 -6.07 -12.24
CA TYR A 392 8.12 -6.05 -12.31
C TYR A 392 8.68 -7.42 -11.92
N ASP A 393 9.60 -7.93 -12.73
CA ASP A 393 10.39 -9.10 -12.40
C ASP A 393 11.77 -8.66 -11.86
N PRO A 394 12.06 -8.87 -10.56
CA PRO A 394 13.34 -8.47 -9.99
C PRO A 394 14.56 -9.20 -10.56
N GLU A 395 14.38 -10.39 -11.15
CA GLU A 395 15.46 -11.20 -11.71
C GLU A 395 15.86 -10.67 -13.09
N THR A 396 14.89 -10.49 -13.99
CA THR A 396 15.15 -10.01 -15.35
C THR A 396 15.19 -8.49 -15.46
N LYS A 397 14.69 -7.78 -14.44
CA LYS A 397 14.48 -6.33 -14.42
C LYS A 397 13.50 -5.85 -15.52
N GLU A 398 12.61 -6.73 -15.96
CA GLU A 398 11.64 -6.43 -17.01
C GLU A 398 10.25 -6.09 -16.45
N TRP A 399 9.53 -5.30 -17.23
CA TRP A 399 8.15 -4.92 -16.94
C TRP A 399 7.17 -5.65 -17.88
N SER A 400 6.03 -6.02 -17.32
CA SER A 400 4.87 -6.48 -18.08
C SER A 400 3.57 -5.85 -17.55
N ARG A 401 2.45 -6.18 -18.16
CA ARG A 401 1.11 -5.66 -17.82
C ARG A 401 0.12 -6.79 -17.68
N PHE A 402 -0.78 -6.65 -16.71
CA PHE A 402 -1.90 -7.56 -16.49
C PHE A 402 -3.23 -6.90 -16.84
N ALA A 403 -4.32 -7.69 -16.78
CA ALA A 403 -5.66 -7.26 -17.17
C ALA A 403 -6.07 -6.03 -16.36
N PRO A 404 -6.67 -5.00 -16.99
CA PRO A 404 -7.16 -3.87 -16.25
C PRO A 404 -8.38 -4.25 -15.40
N SER A 405 -8.48 -3.67 -14.20
CA SER A 405 -9.74 -3.62 -13.46
C SER A 405 -10.73 -2.67 -14.16
N THR A 406 -12.01 -2.79 -13.84
CA THR A 406 -13.04 -1.83 -14.25
C THR A 406 -13.36 -0.80 -13.16
N ILE A 407 -12.76 -0.92 -11.98
CA ILE A 407 -12.99 -0.05 -10.82
C ILE A 407 -11.79 0.87 -10.63
N PRO A 408 -11.97 2.21 -10.70
CA PRO A 408 -10.95 3.16 -10.29
C PRO A 408 -10.64 3.05 -8.79
N ARG A 409 -9.45 2.56 -8.45
CA ARG A 409 -8.94 2.52 -7.07
C ARG A 409 -7.99 3.69 -6.87
N MET A 410 -8.48 4.78 -6.30
CA MET A 410 -7.77 6.07 -6.15
C MET A 410 -7.21 6.22 -4.73
N TYR A 411 -7.15 7.45 -4.20
CA TYR A 411 -6.73 7.70 -2.81
C TYR A 411 -7.57 6.90 -1.80
N HIS A 412 -6.92 6.27 -0.82
CA HIS A 412 -7.51 5.32 0.13
C HIS A 412 -7.80 3.91 -0.40
N SER A 413 -7.29 3.54 -1.58
CA SER A 413 -7.26 2.13 -1.97
C SER A 413 -6.22 1.32 -1.20
N VAL A 414 -6.44 0.00 -1.19
CA VAL A 414 -5.50 -0.98 -0.62
C VAL A 414 -5.43 -2.24 -1.49
N ALA A 415 -4.28 -2.92 -1.45
CA ALA A 415 -4.12 -4.25 -2.01
C ALA A 415 -3.13 -5.12 -1.20
N THR A 416 -3.42 -6.41 -1.05
CA THR A 416 -2.48 -7.36 -0.42
C THR A 416 -2.60 -8.78 -0.99
N LEU A 417 -1.56 -9.58 -0.80
CA LEU A 417 -1.55 -11.00 -1.13
C LEU A 417 -2.32 -11.77 -0.04
N VAL A 418 -3.15 -12.73 -0.44
CA VAL A 418 -3.84 -13.63 0.49
C VAL A 418 -3.35 -15.07 0.36
N SER A 419 -3.66 -15.90 1.37
CA SER A 419 -3.09 -17.25 1.55
C SER A 419 -3.26 -18.17 0.34
N ASP A 420 -4.34 -18.02 -0.43
CA ASP A 420 -4.60 -18.81 -1.63
C ASP A 420 -3.90 -18.27 -2.90
N GLY A 421 -2.96 -17.34 -2.74
CA GLY A 421 -2.17 -16.79 -3.83
C GLY A 421 -2.90 -15.75 -4.69
N ARG A 422 -4.14 -15.39 -4.41
CA ARG A 422 -4.83 -14.27 -5.08
C ARG A 422 -4.43 -12.93 -4.45
N ILE A 423 -4.78 -11.84 -5.12
CA ILE A 423 -4.57 -10.48 -4.61
C ILE A 423 -5.93 -9.88 -4.23
N PHE A 424 -6.09 -9.56 -2.94
CA PHE A 424 -7.24 -8.85 -2.41
C PHE A 424 -7.11 -7.36 -2.69
N VAL A 425 -8.15 -6.72 -3.23
CA VAL A 425 -8.17 -5.29 -3.57
C VAL A 425 -9.48 -4.65 -3.10
N ALA A 426 -9.38 -3.56 -2.36
CA ALA A 426 -10.52 -2.84 -1.79
C ALA A 426 -10.26 -1.31 -1.69
N GLY A 427 -11.25 -0.53 -1.23
CA GLY A 427 -11.21 0.93 -1.26
C GLY A 427 -11.55 1.47 -2.65
N SER A 428 -11.61 2.73 -2.99
CA SER A 428 -11.00 3.90 -2.43
C SER A 428 -12.06 4.90 -1.98
N ASN A 429 -11.64 5.89 -1.21
CA ASN A 429 -12.42 7.06 -0.87
C ASN A 429 -11.64 8.35 -1.12
N PRO A 430 -11.61 8.87 -2.35
CA PRO A 430 -10.96 10.16 -2.65
C PRO A 430 -11.81 11.36 -2.22
N GLN A 431 -12.59 11.23 -1.13
CA GLN A 431 -13.58 12.18 -0.65
C GLN A 431 -13.45 12.40 0.86
N GLY A 432 -14.06 13.47 1.37
CA GLY A 432 -14.00 13.80 2.79
C GLY A 432 -14.96 13.05 3.72
N ASP A 433 -15.95 12.38 3.14
CA ASP A 433 -16.98 11.57 3.81
C ASP A 433 -17.46 10.52 2.79
N VAL A 434 -18.54 9.80 3.07
CA VAL A 434 -19.15 8.85 2.14
C VAL A 434 -19.88 9.60 1.02
N TYR A 435 -19.43 9.41 -0.23
CA TYR A 435 -20.09 9.92 -1.43
C TYR A 435 -20.21 8.83 -2.49
N THR A 436 -21.44 8.43 -2.82
CA THR A 436 -21.73 7.40 -3.83
C THR A 436 -22.05 7.97 -5.21
N GLU A 437 -22.26 9.28 -5.31
CA GLU A 437 -22.65 9.99 -6.54
C GLU A 437 -21.55 10.96 -7.00
N SER A 438 -20.33 10.45 -7.23
CA SER A 438 -19.22 11.22 -7.77
C SER A 438 -18.51 10.42 -8.88
N GLU A 439 -17.61 11.08 -9.62
CA GLU A 439 -16.80 10.41 -10.66
C GLU A 439 -15.94 9.28 -10.06
N PHE A 440 -15.42 9.50 -8.85
CA PHE A 440 -14.70 8.50 -8.07
C PHE A 440 -15.40 8.36 -6.70
N PRO A 441 -16.42 7.48 -6.61
CA PRO A 441 -17.21 7.33 -5.40
C PRO A 441 -16.46 6.57 -4.31
N THR A 442 -16.97 6.64 -3.07
CA THR A 442 -16.58 5.74 -1.99
C THR A 442 -16.88 4.29 -2.40
N GLU A 443 -15.85 3.46 -2.47
CA GLU A 443 -15.92 2.13 -3.06
C GLU A 443 -15.77 1.02 -2.01
N TYR A 444 -16.86 0.32 -1.76
CA TYR A 444 -16.94 -0.77 -0.79
C TYR A 444 -16.78 -2.16 -1.42
N ARG A 445 -16.82 -2.29 -2.75
CA ARG A 445 -16.74 -3.59 -3.41
C ARG A 445 -15.33 -4.15 -3.28
N VAL A 446 -15.24 -5.41 -2.90
CA VAL A 446 -13.99 -6.15 -2.88
C VAL A 446 -13.78 -6.81 -4.23
N GLU A 447 -12.62 -6.56 -4.82
CA GLU A 447 -12.12 -7.32 -5.96
C GLU A 447 -11.07 -8.32 -5.51
N MET A 448 -11.12 -9.49 -6.14
CA MET A 448 -10.06 -10.48 -6.05
C MET A 448 -9.43 -10.64 -7.44
N PHE A 449 -8.13 -10.41 -7.52
CA PHE A 449 -7.36 -10.61 -8.74
C PHE A 449 -6.63 -11.96 -8.69
N SER A 450 -6.86 -12.79 -9.70
CA SER A 450 -6.17 -14.06 -9.90
C SER A 450 -5.00 -13.86 -10.87
N PRO A 451 -3.74 -13.88 -10.42
CA PRO A 451 -2.60 -13.68 -11.30
C PRO A 451 -2.40 -14.88 -12.25
N PRO A 452 -1.64 -14.72 -13.36
CA PRO A 452 -1.46 -15.77 -14.35
C PRO A 452 -0.95 -17.11 -13.82
N TYR A 453 -0.17 -17.12 -12.72
CA TYR A 453 0.29 -18.37 -12.11
C TYR A 453 -0.85 -19.23 -11.54
N LEU A 454 -2.04 -18.68 -11.32
CA LEU A 454 -3.25 -19.43 -10.94
C LEU A 454 -4.07 -19.89 -12.15
N LEU A 455 -3.73 -19.45 -13.37
CA LEU A 455 -4.51 -19.65 -14.59
C LEU A 455 -3.80 -20.55 -15.60
N THR A 456 -2.75 -21.25 -15.17
CA THR A 456 -1.93 -22.13 -16.03
C THR A 456 -2.63 -23.43 -16.43
N GLY A 457 -3.69 -23.82 -15.71
CA GLY A 457 -4.35 -25.12 -15.83
C GLY A 457 -3.62 -26.26 -15.11
N LEU A 458 -2.47 -25.99 -14.49
CA LEU A 458 -1.74 -26.94 -13.67
C LEU A 458 -2.45 -27.14 -12.32
N VAL A 459 -2.46 -28.37 -11.83
CA VAL A 459 -2.99 -28.69 -10.50
C VAL A 459 -2.09 -28.09 -9.42
N ARG A 460 -2.69 -27.29 -8.54
CA ARG A 460 -2.00 -26.67 -7.40
C ARG A 460 -1.51 -27.75 -6.42
N PRO A 461 -0.30 -27.63 -5.86
CA PRO A 461 0.13 -28.53 -4.80
C PRO A 461 -0.73 -28.31 -3.53
N LYS A 462 -0.71 -29.27 -2.60
CA LYS A 462 -1.38 -29.16 -1.31
C LYS A 462 -0.42 -29.45 -0.18
N ILE A 463 -0.29 -28.54 0.78
CA ILE A 463 0.50 -28.76 1.99
C ILE A 463 -0.36 -29.56 2.98
N THR A 464 0.17 -30.67 3.49
CA THR A 464 -0.57 -31.57 4.40
C THR A 464 0.03 -31.65 5.79
N SER A 465 1.30 -31.27 5.96
CA SER A 465 1.90 -31.12 7.29
C SER A 465 3.06 -30.12 7.27
N VAL A 466 3.31 -29.50 8.41
CA VAL A 466 4.49 -28.67 8.68
C VAL A 466 5.01 -29.07 10.07
N GLY A 467 6.21 -29.62 10.14
CA GLY A 467 6.72 -30.28 11.35
C GLY A 467 5.77 -31.39 11.82
N GLU A 468 5.41 -31.35 13.09
CA GLU A 468 4.46 -32.28 13.72
C GLU A 468 2.98 -31.93 13.49
N TYR A 469 2.69 -30.77 12.89
CA TYR A 469 1.33 -30.27 12.70
C TYR A 469 0.71 -30.83 11.42
N THR A 470 -0.46 -31.45 11.54
CA THR A 470 -1.24 -32.02 10.41
C THR A 470 -2.59 -31.34 10.21
N GLU A 471 -3.12 -30.71 11.26
CA GLU A 471 -4.23 -29.75 11.18
C GLU A 471 -3.63 -28.35 11.01
N LEU A 472 -3.60 -27.87 9.77
CA LEU A 472 -2.97 -26.59 9.41
C LEU A 472 -3.98 -25.45 9.47
N ASN A 473 -3.49 -24.23 9.69
CA ASN A 473 -4.28 -22.99 9.65
C ASN A 473 -5.44 -22.90 10.67
N THR A 474 -5.41 -23.73 11.71
CA THR A 474 -6.25 -23.59 12.92
C THR A 474 -5.57 -22.72 13.98
N GLN A 475 -4.25 -22.57 13.86
CA GLN A 475 -3.39 -21.70 14.64
C GLN A 475 -2.11 -21.44 13.86
N ARG A 476 -1.34 -20.44 14.28
CA ARG A 476 0.00 -20.19 13.73
C ARG A 476 0.98 -21.22 14.26
N ILE A 477 1.74 -21.82 13.35
CA ILE A 477 2.73 -22.84 13.68
C ILE A 477 4.03 -22.15 14.09
N PRO A 478 4.54 -22.35 15.33
CA PRO A 478 5.80 -21.75 15.75
C PRO A 478 6.97 -22.36 14.98
N VAL A 479 7.85 -21.52 14.44
CA VAL A 479 9.08 -21.95 13.75
C VAL A 479 10.25 -21.05 14.13
N SER A 480 11.39 -21.66 14.39
CA SER A 480 12.60 -20.93 14.79
C SER A 480 13.54 -20.66 13.63
N TYR A 481 14.26 -19.54 13.72
CA TYR A 481 15.26 -19.13 12.74
C TYR A 481 16.37 -20.17 12.54
N GLY A 482 16.77 -20.35 11.27
CA GLY A 482 17.88 -21.22 10.86
C GLY A 482 17.65 -22.72 11.05
N LEU A 483 16.46 -23.13 11.50
CA LEU A 483 16.12 -24.55 11.64
C LEU A 483 15.52 -25.11 10.35
N ASN A 484 15.74 -26.40 10.14
CA ASN A 484 15.05 -27.15 9.11
C ASN A 484 13.66 -27.57 9.61
N VAL A 485 12.64 -27.30 8.80
CA VAL A 485 11.26 -27.73 9.02
C VAL A 485 10.89 -28.74 7.94
N GLU A 486 10.34 -29.86 8.36
CA GLU A 486 9.80 -30.86 7.45
C GLU A 486 8.40 -30.45 6.98
N VAL A 487 8.18 -30.42 5.66
CA VAL A 487 6.91 -30.01 5.06
C VAL A 487 6.45 -31.12 4.13
N THR A 488 5.29 -31.71 4.40
CA THR A 488 4.72 -32.72 3.50
C THR A 488 3.80 -32.04 2.50
N VAL A 489 4.03 -32.30 1.22
CA VAL A 489 3.30 -31.72 0.11
C VAL A 489 2.80 -32.83 -0.82
N ILE A 490 1.53 -32.77 -1.19
CA ILE A 490 1.00 -33.55 -2.31
C ILE A 490 1.25 -32.72 -3.57
N SER A 491 2.14 -33.19 -4.45
CA SER A 491 2.35 -32.57 -5.75
C SER A 491 1.15 -32.83 -6.67
N GLY A 492 0.77 -31.81 -7.44
CA GLY A 492 -0.19 -31.95 -8.54
C GLY A 492 0.48 -32.29 -9.88
N GLN A 493 1.80 -32.47 -9.90
CA GLN A 493 2.63 -32.51 -11.11
C GLN A 493 3.37 -33.85 -11.23
N ASP A 494 3.54 -34.35 -12.46
CA ASP A 494 4.33 -35.57 -12.72
C ASP A 494 5.83 -35.34 -12.47
N VAL A 495 6.31 -34.12 -12.76
CA VAL A 495 7.70 -33.69 -12.54
C VAL A 495 7.66 -32.46 -11.63
N PRO A 496 7.69 -32.64 -10.31
CA PRO A 496 7.62 -31.54 -9.36
C PRO A 496 8.89 -30.68 -9.40
N ASN A 497 8.71 -29.36 -9.31
CA ASN A 497 9.79 -28.41 -9.13
C ASN A 497 9.40 -27.40 -8.04
N PHE A 498 9.85 -27.68 -6.81
CA PHE A 498 9.42 -26.93 -5.66
C PHE A 498 10.23 -25.65 -5.43
N LYS A 499 9.53 -24.60 -5.03
CA LYS A 499 10.09 -23.43 -4.34
C LYS A 499 9.40 -23.26 -3.00
N ALA A 500 10.15 -22.89 -1.97
CA ALA A 500 9.61 -22.56 -0.66
C ALA A 500 9.94 -21.11 -0.34
N VAL A 501 8.93 -20.34 0.05
CA VAL A 501 9.10 -18.92 0.39
C VAL A 501 8.26 -18.59 1.63
N VAL A 502 8.79 -17.74 2.49
CA VAL A 502 8.08 -17.21 3.66
C VAL A 502 7.80 -15.74 3.40
N ILE A 503 6.52 -15.37 3.52
CA ILE A 503 6.05 -14.02 3.26
C ILE A 503 5.39 -13.44 4.50
N HIS A 504 5.80 -12.25 4.89
CA HIS A 504 5.07 -11.41 5.83
C HIS A 504 4.19 -10.44 5.05
N HIS A 505 2.87 -10.53 5.23
CA HIS A 505 1.90 -9.71 4.51
C HIS A 505 1.78 -8.27 5.03
N GLY A 506 2.41 -7.92 6.15
CA GLY A 506 2.50 -6.52 6.58
C GLY A 506 1.18 -5.87 6.97
N PHE A 507 1.13 -4.55 6.79
CA PHE A 507 -0.03 -3.68 6.98
C PHE A 507 -0.08 -2.66 5.82
N VAL A 508 -1.22 -2.50 5.18
CA VAL A 508 -1.37 -1.69 3.97
C VAL A 508 -2.24 -0.48 4.24
N THR A 509 -1.78 0.69 3.82
CA THR A 509 -2.60 1.91 3.75
C THR A 509 -1.90 3.00 2.95
N HIS A 510 -2.66 3.92 2.34
CA HIS A 510 -2.10 5.14 1.74
C HIS A 510 -0.88 4.89 0.85
N SER A 511 -0.92 3.81 0.03
CA SER A 511 0.19 3.41 -0.87
C SER A 511 1.47 2.95 -0.17
N ASN A 512 1.38 2.67 1.13
CA ASN A 512 2.43 2.10 1.96
C ASN A 512 2.07 0.67 2.34
N HIS A 513 3.08 -0.20 2.28
CA HIS A 513 2.95 -1.61 2.67
C HIS A 513 3.98 -1.89 3.77
N PHE A 514 3.66 -1.51 4.99
CA PHE A 514 4.58 -1.58 6.13
C PHE A 514 4.93 -3.03 6.44
N SER A 515 6.21 -3.26 6.73
CA SER A 515 6.79 -4.56 7.08
C SER A 515 6.69 -5.67 6.01
N GLN A 516 6.08 -5.43 4.84
CA GLN A 516 5.97 -6.45 3.79
C GLN A 516 7.33 -7.08 3.49
N ARG A 517 7.37 -8.41 3.48
CA ARG A 517 8.64 -9.10 3.30
C ARG A 517 8.48 -10.43 2.61
N PHE A 518 9.42 -10.71 1.72
CA PHE A 518 9.53 -11.98 1.01
C PHE A 518 10.93 -12.54 1.25
N VAL A 519 10.99 -13.79 1.71
CA VAL A 519 12.25 -14.50 1.91
C VAL A 519 12.16 -15.88 1.27
N SER A 520 13.06 -16.16 0.34
CA SER A 520 13.20 -17.51 -0.22
C SER A 520 13.88 -18.44 0.79
N CYS A 521 13.43 -19.69 0.84
CA CYS A 521 13.99 -20.74 1.69
C CYS A 521 14.73 -21.78 0.85
N ASN A 522 15.82 -22.35 1.39
CA ASN A 522 16.48 -23.48 0.77
C ASN A 522 15.65 -24.75 1.00
N ILE A 523 15.42 -25.54 -0.06
CA ILE A 523 14.89 -26.90 0.07
C ILE A 523 16.07 -27.86 0.10
N MET A 524 16.44 -28.30 1.31
CA MET A 524 17.61 -29.15 1.58
C MET A 524 17.44 -30.57 1.05
N SER A 525 16.20 -31.08 1.00
CA SER A 525 15.88 -32.35 0.37
C SER A 525 14.41 -32.44 -0.03
N ALA A 526 14.11 -33.23 -1.06
CA ALA A 526 12.76 -33.59 -1.47
C ALA A 526 12.69 -35.11 -1.69
N LYS A 527 11.84 -35.80 -0.93
CA LYS A 527 11.77 -37.27 -0.92
C LYS A 527 10.33 -37.75 -1.02
N TYR A 528 10.05 -38.63 -1.97
CA TYR A 528 8.77 -39.34 -2.02
C TYR A 528 8.58 -40.19 -0.75
N LEU A 529 7.45 -40.04 -0.07
CA LEU A 529 7.14 -40.80 1.15
C LEU A 529 6.92 -42.30 0.85
N LYS A 530 6.37 -42.63 -0.33
CA LYS A 530 6.28 -44.00 -0.84
C LYS A 530 6.72 -44.03 -2.30
N LYS A 531 7.21 -45.18 -2.78
CA LYS A 531 7.59 -45.34 -4.20
C LYS A 531 6.35 -45.12 -5.09
N ARG A 532 6.45 -44.19 -6.05
CA ARG A 532 5.35 -43.78 -6.97
C ARG A 532 4.18 -43.07 -6.27
N ASP A 533 4.41 -42.44 -5.12
CA ASP A 533 3.44 -41.56 -4.45
C ASP A 533 3.53 -40.13 -5.02
N THR A 534 2.48 -39.34 -4.88
CA THR A 534 2.51 -37.88 -5.13
C THR A 534 2.87 -37.10 -3.86
N SER A 535 2.90 -37.77 -2.71
CA SER A 535 3.28 -37.20 -1.42
C SER A 535 4.80 -37.13 -1.26
N ILE A 536 5.30 -35.91 -1.08
CA ILE A 536 6.73 -35.59 -1.02
C ILE A 536 7.02 -34.87 0.29
N LEU A 537 8.03 -35.34 1.02
CA LEU A 537 8.59 -34.68 2.18
C LEU A 537 9.69 -33.72 1.74
N LEU A 538 9.48 -32.44 1.99
CA LEU A 538 10.46 -31.38 1.80
C LEU A 538 11.14 -31.07 3.14
N THR A 539 12.46 -30.91 3.14
CA THR A 539 13.19 -30.32 4.27
C THR A 539 13.50 -28.88 3.92
N VAL A 540 12.80 -27.93 4.53
CA VAL A 540 12.91 -26.49 4.22
C VAL A 540 13.69 -25.79 5.32
N GLU A 541 14.75 -25.09 4.96
CA GLU A 541 15.54 -24.26 5.89
C GLU A 541 14.82 -22.91 6.11
N MET A 542 14.45 -22.62 7.36
CA MET A 542 13.84 -21.34 7.73
C MET A 542 14.86 -20.19 7.67
N PRO A 543 14.41 -18.93 7.48
CA PRO A 543 15.30 -17.77 7.45
C PRO A 543 16.28 -17.78 8.65
N PRO A 544 17.57 -17.44 8.46
CA PRO A 544 18.57 -17.69 9.50
C PRO A 544 18.59 -16.65 10.62
N TYR A 545 18.06 -15.44 10.40
CA TYR A 545 18.12 -14.34 11.37
C TYR A 545 16.85 -13.50 11.37
N SER A 546 16.46 -12.97 12.53
CA SER A 546 15.31 -12.08 12.70
C SER A 546 15.45 -10.74 11.97
N SER A 547 16.67 -10.32 11.64
CA SER A 547 16.90 -9.14 10.79
C SER A 547 16.53 -9.35 9.32
N ILE A 548 16.55 -10.60 8.83
CA ILE A 548 16.12 -10.97 7.47
C ILE A 548 14.60 -11.07 7.40
N LEU A 549 13.96 -11.54 8.45
CA LEU A 549 12.51 -11.57 8.61
C LEU A 549 12.16 -11.31 10.07
N PRO A 550 11.64 -10.11 10.43
CA PRO A 550 11.37 -9.79 11.82
C PRO A 550 10.37 -10.78 12.43
N PRO A 551 10.44 -11.01 13.76
CA PRO A 551 9.57 -12.00 14.40
C PRO A 551 8.11 -11.62 14.29
N GLY A 552 7.24 -12.61 14.26
CA GLY A 552 5.79 -12.42 14.13
C GLY A 552 5.16 -13.30 13.05
N PRO A 553 3.90 -12.99 12.67
CA PRO A 553 3.13 -13.86 11.80
C PRO A 553 3.67 -13.81 10.38
N SER A 554 3.87 -14.96 9.76
CA SER A 554 4.27 -15.08 8.36
C SER A 554 3.58 -16.28 7.72
N TYR A 555 3.71 -16.43 6.41
CA TYR A 555 3.00 -17.43 5.65
C TYR A 555 3.98 -18.20 4.79
N LEU A 556 4.02 -19.53 4.97
CA LEU A 556 4.81 -20.43 4.13
C LEU A 556 4.03 -20.75 2.86
N TYR A 557 4.58 -20.32 1.74
CA TYR A 557 4.11 -20.73 0.41
C TYR A 557 5.05 -21.79 -0.14
N ILE A 558 4.46 -22.90 -0.62
CA ILE A 558 5.14 -23.86 -1.48
C ILE A 558 4.60 -23.68 -2.89
N LEU A 559 5.48 -23.48 -3.85
CA LEU A 559 5.15 -23.46 -5.27
C LEU A 559 5.64 -24.75 -5.92
N ASP A 560 4.90 -25.28 -6.88
CA ASP A 560 5.32 -26.39 -7.74
C ASP A 560 5.18 -25.92 -9.20
N ASN A 561 6.32 -25.80 -9.91
CA ASN A 561 6.38 -25.21 -11.26
C ASN A 561 5.73 -23.81 -11.33
N GLU A 562 6.11 -22.92 -10.40
CA GLU A 562 5.57 -21.55 -10.22
C GLU A 562 4.10 -21.45 -9.79
N VAL A 563 3.41 -22.56 -9.57
CA VAL A 563 2.02 -22.56 -9.09
C VAL A 563 2.00 -22.73 -7.57
N PRO A 564 1.51 -21.74 -6.80
CA PRO A 564 1.44 -21.85 -5.34
C PRO A 564 0.42 -22.89 -4.89
N ALA A 565 0.68 -23.50 -3.74
CA ALA A 565 -0.22 -24.41 -3.06
C ALA A 565 -1.60 -23.79 -2.85
N ASP A 566 -2.64 -24.62 -2.78
CA ASP A 566 -4.05 -24.19 -2.60
C ASP A 566 -4.25 -23.19 -1.47
N ALA A 567 -3.51 -23.34 -0.36
CA ALA A 567 -3.32 -22.32 0.66
C ALA A 567 -1.88 -22.32 1.19
N ALA A 568 -1.39 -21.14 1.56
CA ALA A 568 -0.21 -20.97 2.39
C ALA A 568 -0.50 -21.40 3.84
N VAL A 569 0.56 -21.74 4.57
CA VAL A 569 0.46 -22.15 5.98
C VAL A 569 0.87 -21.00 6.89
N GLU A 570 0.03 -20.70 7.87
CA GLU A 570 0.28 -19.72 8.91
C GLU A 570 1.42 -20.15 9.84
N LEU A 571 2.46 -19.32 9.90
CA LEU A 571 3.62 -19.48 10.76
C LEU A 571 3.69 -18.34 11.80
N LEU A 572 4.32 -18.62 12.93
CA LEU A 572 4.80 -17.62 13.87
C LEU A 572 6.32 -17.77 13.98
N LEU A 573 7.07 -16.81 13.43
CA LEU A 573 8.53 -16.82 13.57
C LEU A 573 8.94 -16.22 14.91
N ASN A 574 9.79 -16.94 15.62
CA ASN A 574 10.26 -16.60 16.97
C ASN A 574 11.72 -16.96 17.23
#